data_AF-A0A635R8B5-F1
#
_entry.id   AF-A0A635R8B5-F1
#
_cell.length_a   1.000
_cell.length_b   1.000
_cell.length_c   1.000
_cell.angle_alpha   90.00
_cell.angle_beta   90.00
_cell.angle_gamma   90.00
#
_symmetry.space_group_name_H-M   'P 1'
#
loop_
_entity.id
_entity.type
_entity.pdbx_description
1 polymer ?
#
loop_
_entity_poly.entity_id
_entity_poly.type
_entity_poly.pdbx_seq_one_letter_code
_entity_poly.pdbx_strand_id
1 'polypeptide(L)'
;MSAIETARRDPTKIHADLVNNGTVTTTKGGCYIYIPVGFVAKELAVISSTVTIVGIFAISTDRKTYGVSSVTTLIEITPTAFEEIDVFGVPYYEFRFDPGTVVFPNRNLQVLSAPIYNIASYIYDFGNRPFWFTAYDDAELLAPDKVKRWNGFTVFADQITADVYAAHTQRKVGDPKTFFRYTLKKDSDLNNPVQFIPLRSGSLNKTSRLAKLADVELKRGIRSALQVDPVRAEPLEDLFMR
;
A
#
# COMPACT_ATOMS: atom_id res chain seq x y z
N MET A 1 -20.65 9.80 -1.07
CA MET A 1 -19.53 10.30 -1.86
C MET A 1 -18.75 11.23 -0.96
N SER A 2 -17.58 10.79 -0.50
CA SER A 2 -16.73 11.57 0.41
C SER A 2 -16.08 12.71 -0.36
N ALA A 3 -15.93 13.89 0.25
CA ALA A 3 -15.35 15.07 -0.41
C ALA A 3 -13.96 14.78 -1.00
N ILE A 4 -13.18 13.91 -0.33
CA ILE A 4 -11.83 13.52 -0.73
C ILE A 4 -11.78 12.76 -2.07
N GLU A 5 -12.87 12.11 -2.50
CA GLU A 5 -12.94 11.37 -3.78
C GLU A 5 -12.81 12.29 -5.00
N THR A 6 -13.14 13.57 -4.83
CA THR A 6 -13.03 14.59 -5.89
C THR A 6 -11.82 15.50 -5.71
N ALA A 7 -11.01 15.27 -4.67
CA ALA A 7 -9.89 16.13 -4.35
C ALA A 7 -8.73 15.94 -5.33
N ARG A 8 -7.98 17.02 -5.55
CA ARG A 8 -6.78 17.03 -6.40
C ARG A 8 -5.52 16.90 -5.55
N ARG A 9 -4.57 16.08 -5.99
CA ARG A 9 -3.23 16.04 -5.38
C ARG A 9 -2.49 17.36 -5.64
N ASP A 10 -2.28 18.14 -4.59
CA ASP A 10 -1.51 19.38 -4.58
C ASP A 10 -1.07 19.68 -3.13
N PRO A 11 0.21 19.51 -2.78
CA PRO A 11 0.70 19.70 -1.41
C PRO A 11 0.87 21.18 -1.02
N THR A 12 0.69 22.13 -1.94
CA THR A 12 1.03 23.55 -1.71
C THR A 12 0.32 24.12 -0.49
N LYS A 13 -0.98 23.85 -0.35
CA LYS A 13 -1.75 24.31 0.82
C LYS A 13 -1.34 23.62 2.11
N ILE A 14 -0.98 22.34 2.05
CA ILE A 14 -0.57 21.56 3.21
C ILE A 14 0.76 22.13 3.75
N HIS A 15 1.72 22.41 2.87
CA HIS A 15 3.00 23.02 3.26
C HIS A 15 2.84 24.44 3.81
N ALA A 16 1.87 25.21 3.31
CA ALA A 16 1.59 26.56 3.83
C ALA A 16 0.94 26.52 5.22
N ASP A 17 0.20 25.46 5.52
CA ASP A 17 -0.57 25.28 6.74
C ASP A 17 0.23 24.65 7.89
N LEU A 18 1.05 23.64 7.61
CA LEU A 18 1.85 22.95 8.63
C LEU A 18 3.07 23.78 9.05
N VAL A 19 3.22 23.98 10.37
CA VAL A 19 4.32 24.74 10.97
C VAL A 19 5.15 23.85 11.86
N ASN A 20 6.46 23.82 11.60
CA ASN A 20 7.43 23.08 12.42
C ASN A 20 7.99 23.99 13.52
N ASN A 21 7.75 23.61 14.77
CA ASN A 21 8.26 24.27 15.98
C ASN A 21 9.22 23.30 16.68
N GLY A 22 10.47 23.27 16.22
CA GLY A 22 11.46 22.27 16.64
C GLY A 22 11.06 20.86 16.20
N THR A 23 10.80 19.98 17.16
CA THR A 23 10.36 18.59 16.92
C THR A 23 8.85 18.45 16.78
N VAL A 24 8.07 19.49 17.05
CA VAL A 24 6.61 19.46 16.99
C VAL A 24 6.13 20.05 15.67
N THR A 25 5.07 19.50 15.08
CA THR A 25 4.35 20.12 13.96
C THR A 25 2.93 20.48 14.38
N THR A 26 2.52 21.70 14.07
CA THR A 26 1.18 22.25 14.32
C THR A 26 0.49 22.63 13.01
N THR A 27 -0.83 22.73 13.00
CA THR A 27 -1.64 23.20 11.85
C THR A 27 -2.15 24.62 12.12
N LYS A 28 -2.16 25.51 11.12
CA LYS A 28 -2.71 26.88 11.27
C LYS A 28 -4.23 26.88 11.16
N GLY A 29 -4.76 26.26 10.10
CA GLY A 29 -6.17 26.30 9.70
C GLY A 29 -6.94 25.02 9.97
N GLY A 30 -6.31 24.02 10.60
CA GLY A 30 -6.86 22.68 10.76
C GLY A 30 -6.57 21.79 9.55
N CYS A 31 -6.58 20.48 9.76
CA CYS A 31 -6.33 19.52 8.71
C CYS A 31 -7.00 18.16 8.96
N TYR A 32 -6.92 17.29 7.96
CA TYR A 32 -7.50 15.96 7.91
C TYR A 32 -6.44 14.97 7.44
N ILE A 33 -6.25 13.87 8.15
CA ILE A 33 -5.39 12.75 7.73
C ILE A 33 -6.27 11.54 7.40
N TYR A 34 -5.96 10.86 6.29
CA TYR A 34 -6.71 9.71 5.80
C TYR A 34 -5.83 8.47 5.74
N ILE A 35 -6.27 7.37 6.35
CA ILE A 35 -5.66 6.04 6.20
C ILE A 35 -6.74 4.97 5.97
N PRO A 36 -6.45 3.89 5.24
CA PRO A 36 -7.38 2.77 5.15
C PRO A 36 -7.61 2.13 6.53
N VAL A 37 -8.86 1.75 6.85
CA VAL A 37 -9.15 1.02 8.11
C VAL A 37 -8.37 -0.29 8.19
N GLY A 38 -8.12 -0.93 7.04
CA GLY A 38 -7.33 -2.16 6.94
C GLY A 38 -5.88 -2.04 7.45
N PHE A 39 -5.34 -0.83 7.65
CA PHE A 39 -4.04 -0.64 8.29
C PHE A 39 -4.02 -1.15 9.74
N VAL A 40 -5.13 -1.05 10.48
CA VAL A 40 -5.22 -1.55 11.85
C VAL A 40 -5.06 -3.07 11.88
N ALA A 41 -5.70 -3.78 10.95
CA ALA A 41 -5.62 -5.24 10.84
C ALA A 41 -4.22 -5.77 10.46
N LYS A 42 -3.30 -4.89 10.03
CA LYS A 42 -1.91 -5.21 9.71
C LYS A 42 -0.91 -4.52 10.63
N GLU A 43 -1.36 -4.01 11.78
CA GLU A 43 -0.50 -3.30 12.74
C GLU A 43 0.25 -2.10 12.11
N LEU A 44 -0.31 -1.56 11.03
CA LEU A 44 0.14 -0.32 10.38
C LEU A 44 -0.55 0.91 10.99
N ALA A 45 -1.50 0.70 11.90
CA ALA A 45 -2.08 1.74 12.73
C ALA A 45 -2.54 1.15 14.07
N VAL A 46 -2.41 1.93 15.13
CA VAL A 46 -2.89 1.65 16.48
C VAL A 46 -3.67 2.87 16.94
N ILE A 47 -4.97 2.70 17.18
CA ILE A 47 -5.87 3.77 17.60
C ILE A 47 -6.32 3.44 19.03
N SER A 48 -5.68 4.07 20.01
CA SER A 48 -5.94 3.89 21.44
C SER A 48 -5.82 5.23 22.17
N SER A 49 -5.32 5.26 23.41
CA SER A 49 -4.98 6.50 24.13
C SER A 49 -3.98 7.38 23.38
N THR A 50 -3.09 6.74 22.63
CA THR A 50 -2.18 7.37 21.67
C THR A 50 -2.50 6.81 20.29
N VAL A 51 -2.58 7.69 19.29
CA VAL A 51 -2.85 7.30 17.91
C VAL A 51 -1.52 7.25 17.15
N THR A 52 -1.15 6.06 16.71
CA THR A 52 0.08 5.81 15.95
C THR A 52 -0.28 5.23 14.60
N ILE A 53 0.20 5.83 13.52
CA ILE A 53 -0.08 5.40 12.14
C ILE A 53 1.24 5.20 11.40
N VAL A 54 1.28 4.30 10.43
CA VAL A 54 2.37 4.29 9.45
C VAL A 54 2.36 5.62 8.71
N GLY A 55 3.54 6.16 8.40
CA GLY A 55 3.68 7.43 7.69
C GLY A 55 3.23 7.41 6.22
N ILE A 56 2.34 6.50 5.84
CA ILE A 56 1.73 6.36 4.52
C ILE A 56 0.29 6.87 4.62
N PHE A 57 0.04 8.13 4.31
CA PHE A 57 -1.27 8.74 4.45
C PHE A 57 -1.49 9.87 3.44
N ALA A 58 -2.75 10.20 3.15
CA ALA A 58 -3.12 11.47 2.53
C ALA A 58 -3.45 12.50 3.61
N ILE A 59 -3.13 13.76 3.36
CA ILE A 59 -3.42 14.88 4.26
C ILE A 59 -4.05 16.03 3.48
N SER A 60 -5.09 16.65 4.02
CA SER A 60 -5.83 17.74 3.38
C SER A 60 -6.19 18.83 4.39
N THR A 61 -6.23 20.09 3.96
CA THR A 61 -6.70 21.21 4.81
C THR A 61 -8.11 21.68 4.42
N ASP A 62 -8.58 21.35 3.22
CA ASP A 62 -9.85 21.84 2.67
C ASP A 62 -10.73 20.74 2.05
N ARG A 63 -10.30 19.47 2.13
CA ARG A 63 -10.89 18.30 1.47
C ARG A 63 -11.04 18.42 -0.06
N LYS A 64 -10.43 19.43 -0.68
CA LYS A 64 -10.43 19.67 -2.14
C LYS A 64 -9.04 19.48 -2.73
N THR A 65 -8.01 19.69 -1.93
CA THR A 65 -6.60 19.44 -2.27
C THR A 65 -5.96 18.57 -1.20
N TYR A 66 -5.06 17.69 -1.61
CA TYR A 66 -4.35 16.82 -0.67
C TYR A 66 -2.86 16.69 -1.00
N GLY A 67 -2.06 16.56 0.05
CA GLY A 67 -0.69 16.06 0.00
C GLY A 67 -0.67 14.58 0.41
N VAL A 68 0.49 13.94 0.24
CA VAL A 68 0.69 12.55 0.69
C VAL A 68 2.02 12.43 1.44
N SER A 69 2.06 11.50 2.37
CA SER A 69 3.29 11.03 3.00
C SER A 69 3.52 9.58 2.60
N SER A 70 4.80 9.21 2.42
CA SER A 70 5.23 7.84 2.08
C SER A 70 6.33 7.36 3.02
N VAL A 71 6.31 7.78 4.28
CA VAL A 71 7.29 7.38 5.29
C VAL A 71 6.96 5.97 5.76
N THR A 72 7.95 5.07 5.75
CA THR A 72 7.79 3.63 5.98
C THR A 72 7.98 3.20 7.43
N THR A 73 7.93 4.15 8.37
CA THR A 73 7.94 3.89 9.82
C THR A 73 6.66 4.44 10.47
N LEU A 74 6.50 4.20 11.76
CA LEU A 74 5.37 4.65 12.55
C LEU A 74 5.55 6.11 12.99
N ILE A 75 4.44 6.84 13.00
CA ILE A 75 4.33 8.25 13.35
C ILE A 75 3.17 8.39 14.33
N GLU A 76 3.42 9.07 15.44
CA GLU A 76 2.37 9.48 16.37
C GLU A 76 1.61 10.68 15.81
N ILE A 77 0.29 10.66 15.93
CA ILE A 77 -0.59 11.79 15.60
C ILE A 77 -1.53 12.09 16.78
N THR A 78 -1.94 13.35 16.89
CA THR A 78 -2.82 13.82 17.97
C THR A 78 -4.13 14.42 17.43
N PRO A 79 -5.00 13.60 16.80
CA PRO A 79 -6.26 14.08 16.25
C PRO A 79 -7.21 14.54 17.35
N THR A 80 -7.99 15.57 17.05
CA THR A 80 -9.07 16.04 17.93
C THR A 80 -10.24 15.07 17.94
N ALA A 81 -10.55 14.49 16.78
CA ALA A 81 -11.59 13.48 16.60
C ALA A 81 -11.24 12.61 15.38
N PHE A 82 -11.90 11.46 15.26
CA PHE A 82 -11.83 10.67 14.04
C PHE A 82 -13.16 9.97 13.78
N GLU A 83 -13.40 9.67 12.51
CA GLU A 83 -14.56 8.91 12.05
C GLU A 83 -14.18 7.96 10.93
N GLU A 84 -15.01 6.94 10.71
CA GLU A 84 -14.88 6.05 9.55
C GLU A 84 -15.74 6.59 8.40
N ILE A 85 -15.14 6.73 7.22
CA ILE A 85 -15.78 7.20 6.00
C ILE A 85 -15.54 6.19 4.87
N ASP A 86 -16.45 6.18 3.89
CA ASP A 86 -16.27 5.41 2.66
C ASP A 86 -15.57 6.27 1.59
N VAL A 87 -14.49 5.74 1.01
CA VAL A 87 -13.74 6.35 -0.10
C VAL A 87 -13.56 5.30 -1.19
N PHE A 88 -14.25 5.47 -2.31
CA PHE A 88 -14.33 4.54 -3.43
C PHE A 88 -14.77 3.12 -3.02
N GLY A 89 -15.72 3.01 -2.08
CA GLY A 89 -16.21 1.72 -1.58
C GLY A 89 -15.27 1.03 -0.59
N VAL A 90 -14.21 1.71 -0.14
CA VAL A 90 -13.24 1.20 0.83
C VAL A 90 -13.35 2.04 2.11
N PRO A 91 -13.38 1.41 3.30
CA PRO A 91 -13.44 2.14 4.56
C PRO A 91 -12.10 2.79 4.90
N TYR A 92 -12.15 4.07 5.28
CA TYR A 92 -11.03 4.90 5.70
C TYR A 92 -11.31 5.55 7.05
N TYR A 93 -10.27 5.71 7.87
CA TYR A 93 -10.31 6.66 8.97
C TYR A 93 -10.00 8.07 8.46
N GLU A 94 -10.87 9.01 8.77
CA GLU A 94 -10.60 10.45 8.67
C GLU A 94 -10.29 10.99 10.08
N PHE A 95 -9.05 11.40 10.29
CA PHE A 95 -8.58 12.04 11.51
C PHE A 95 -8.66 13.57 11.36
N ARG A 96 -9.44 14.25 12.20
CA ARG A 96 -9.58 15.71 12.20
C ARG A 96 -8.64 16.36 13.21
N PHE A 97 -8.02 17.46 12.80
CA PHE A 97 -7.21 18.34 13.62
C PHE A 97 -7.79 19.75 13.56
N ASP A 98 -8.11 20.31 14.72
CA ASP A 98 -8.65 21.67 14.80
C ASP A 98 -7.52 22.72 14.60
N PRO A 99 -7.86 23.97 14.22
CA PRO A 99 -6.86 25.02 14.02
C PRO A 99 -5.98 25.25 15.25
N GLY A 100 -4.67 25.36 15.05
CA GLY A 100 -3.68 25.62 16.09
C GLY A 100 -3.24 24.39 16.90
N THR A 101 -3.82 23.21 16.68
CA THR A 101 -3.45 22.01 17.44
C THR A 101 -2.16 21.38 16.92
N VAL A 102 -1.57 20.52 17.75
CA VAL A 102 -0.46 19.64 17.36
C VAL A 102 -1.01 18.57 16.42
N VAL A 103 -0.29 18.34 15.32
CA VAL A 103 -0.56 17.25 14.38
C VAL A 103 0.42 16.11 14.64
N PHE A 104 1.72 16.44 14.66
CA PHE A 104 2.81 15.50 14.96
C PHE A 104 3.53 15.99 16.24
N PRO A 105 3.40 15.29 17.38
CA PRO A 105 4.04 15.69 18.63
C PRO A 105 5.56 15.51 18.60
N ASN A 106 6.07 14.63 17.73
CA ASN A 106 7.50 14.41 17.58
C ASN A 106 7.87 14.01 16.14
N ARG A 107 8.78 14.77 15.53
CA ARG A 107 9.34 14.52 14.20
C ARG A 107 10.59 13.63 14.20
N ASN A 108 11.14 13.35 15.38
CA ASN A 108 12.25 12.40 15.54
C ASN A 108 11.68 10.98 15.57
N LEU A 109 11.46 10.43 14.38
CA LEU A 109 10.89 9.10 14.21
C LEU A 109 11.91 8.00 14.54
N GLN A 110 11.42 6.91 15.11
CA GLN A 110 12.22 5.73 15.35
C GLN A 110 12.50 4.98 14.05
N VAL A 111 13.73 4.47 13.92
CA VAL A 111 14.10 3.55 12.86
C VAL A 111 13.59 2.16 13.24
N LEU A 112 12.56 1.68 12.56
CA LEU A 112 11.89 0.42 12.88
C LEU A 112 11.91 -0.53 11.68
N SER A 113 12.40 -1.75 11.84
CA SER A 113 12.46 -2.71 10.73
C SER A 113 11.11 -3.38 10.45
N ALA A 114 10.31 -3.61 11.49
CA ALA A 114 9.07 -4.40 11.42
C ALA A 114 7.99 -3.87 10.45
N PRO A 115 7.70 -2.54 10.37
CA PRO A 115 6.61 -2.03 9.53
C PRO A 115 6.75 -2.41 8.05
N ILE A 116 7.96 -2.60 7.54
CA ILE A 116 8.19 -2.96 6.12
C ILE A 116 7.54 -4.28 5.76
N TYR A 117 7.57 -5.28 6.64
CA TYR A 117 6.93 -6.58 6.35
C TYR A 117 5.42 -6.46 6.26
N ASN A 118 4.82 -5.64 7.12
CA ASN A 118 3.38 -5.38 7.14
C ASN A 118 2.95 -4.52 5.94
N ILE A 119 3.77 -3.52 5.56
CA ILE A 119 3.59 -2.73 4.33
C ILE A 119 3.66 -3.65 3.11
N ALA A 120 4.69 -4.50 3.01
CA ALA A 120 4.88 -5.44 1.91
C ALA A 120 3.67 -6.37 1.77
N SER A 121 3.21 -6.91 2.90
CA SER A 121 2.04 -7.77 2.95
C SER A 121 0.77 -7.04 2.50
N TYR A 122 0.44 -5.89 3.09
CA TYR A 122 -0.80 -5.18 2.80
C TYR A 122 -0.84 -4.64 1.37
N ILE A 123 0.21 -3.91 0.96
CA ILE A 123 0.26 -3.18 -0.31
C ILE A 123 0.51 -4.13 -1.47
N TYR A 124 1.53 -4.99 -1.40
CA TYR A 124 1.95 -5.79 -2.55
C TYR A 124 1.36 -7.21 -2.53
N ASP A 125 1.46 -7.94 -1.41
CA ASP A 125 0.99 -9.34 -1.39
C ASP A 125 -0.52 -9.44 -1.56
N PHE A 126 -1.27 -8.65 -0.79
CA PHE A 126 -2.73 -8.57 -0.84
C PHE A 126 -3.24 -7.54 -1.84
N GLY A 127 -2.36 -6.67 -2.31
CA GLY A 127 -2.66 -5.77 -3.41
C GLY A 127 -3.45 -4.51 -3.04
N ASN A 128 -3.61 -4.21 -1.75
CA ASN A 128 -4.47 -3.14 -1.26
C ASN A 128 -3.74 -1.81 -1.33
N ARG A 129 -4.02 -0.98 -2.35
CA ARG A 129 -3.40 0.34 -2.51
C ARG A 129 -4.36 1.45 -2.04
N PRO A 130 -3.88 2.41 -1.24
CA PRO A 130 -4.68 3.58 -0.92
C PRO A 130 -5.09 4.38 -2.15
N PHE A 131 -6.23 5.09 -2.10
CA PHE A 131 -6.79 5.82 -3.26
C PHE A 131 -5.81 6.83 -3.91
N TRP A 132 -4.85 7.35 -3.15
CA TRP A 132 -3.88 8.34 -3.63
C TRP A 132 -2.66 7.74 -4.34
N PHE A 133 -2.51 6.41 -4.36
CA PHE A 133 -1.36 5.76 -4.96
C PHE A 133 -1.39 5.87 -6.48
N THR A 134 -0.32 6.44 -7.03
CA THR A 134 0.02 6.36 -8.45
C THR A 134 1.02 5.24 -8.70
N ALA A 135 1.33 4.96 -9.98
CA ALA A 135 2.42 4.05 -10.34
C ALA A 135 3.77 4.50 -9.75
N TYR A 136 3.98 5.81 -9.63
CA TYR A 136 5.18 6.39 -9.04
C TYR A 136 5.26 6.15 -7.53
N ASP A 137 4.18 6.39 -6.78
CA ASP A 137 4.18 6.17 -5.33
C ASP A 137 4.43 4.69 -4.98
N ASP A 138 3.85 3.78 -5.76
CA ASP A 138 4.02 2.33 -5.60
C ASP A 138 5.47 1.88 -5.87
N ALA A 139 6.19 2.53 -6.79
CA ALA A 139 7.61 2.26 -7.05
C ALA A 139 8.54 2.87 -6.00
N GLU A 140 8.21 4.06 -5.52
CA GLU A 140 9.01 4.81 -4.55
C GLU A 140 8.84 4.35 -3.12
N LEU A 141 7.75 3.64 -2.79
CA LEU A 141 7.42 3.29 -1.41
C LEU A 141 8.54 2.47 -0.74
N LEU A 142 9.14 1.53 -1.46
CA LEU A 142 10.21 0.66 -0.98
C LEU A 142 11.59 1.02 -1.56
N ALA A 143 11.78 2.26 -2.01
CA ALA A 143 13.06 2.77 -2.52
C ALA A 143 14.20 2.49 -1.51
N PRO A 144 15.38 1.99 -1.96
CA PRO A 144 16.43 1.52 -1.05
C PRO A 144 16.93 2.57 -0.07
N ASP A 145 17.08 3.81 -0.51
CA ASP A 145 17.51 4.95 0.31
C ASP A 145 16.46 5.33 1.37
N LYS A 146 15.19 5.34 0.98
CA LYS A 146 14.04 5.60 1.86
C LYS A 146 13.92 4.52 2.93
N VAL A 147 13.96 3.24 2.55
CA VAL A 147 13.86 2.12 3.50
C VAL A 147 15.10 2.09 4.41
N LYS A 148 16.29 2.34 3.87
CA LYS A 148 17.50 2.42 4.70
C LYS A 148 17.40 3.51 5.76
N ARG A 149 16.85 4.67 5.39
CA ARG A 149 16.65 5.81 6.30
C ARG A 149 15.65 5.54 7.42
N TRP A 150 14.48 4.98 7.09
CA TRP A 150 13.37 4.85 8.05
C TRP A 150 13.32 3.50 8.76
N ASN A 151 13.96 2.48 8.20
CA ASN A 151 13.85 1.10 8.69
C ASN A 151 15.21 0.45 8.97
N GLY A 152 16.33 1.06 8.54
CA GLY A 152 17.69 0.68 8.92
C GLY A 152 18.32 -0.44 8.08
N PHE A 153 17.58 -1.02 7.13
CA PHE A 153 18.06 -2.09 6.25
C PHE A 153 17.69 -1.83 4.79
N THR A 154 18.19 -2.68 3.91
CA THR A 154 17.99 -2.59 2.47
C THR A 154 17.11 -3.75 2.02
N VAL A 155 15.98 -3.46 1.37
CA VAL A 155 15.08 -4.47 0.79
C VAL A 155 15.52 -4.84 -0.62
N PHE A 156 15.80 -3.82 -1.44
CA PHE A 156 16.26 -3.98 -2.83
C PHE A 156 17.66 -3.42 -2.99
N ALA A 157 18.48 -4.05 -3.84
CA ALA A 157 19.86 -3.63 -4.06
C ALA A 157 19.95 -2.21 -4.67
N ASP A 158 19.01 -1.86 -5.53
CA ASP A 158 18.95 -0.59 -6.25
C ASP A 158 17.49 -0.22 -6.61
N GLN A 159 17.30 1.01 -7.09
CA GLN A 159 15.98 1.53 -7.47
C GLN A 159 15.37 0.75 -8.64
N ILE A 160 16.19 0.29 -9.60
CA ILE A 160 15.72 -0.46 -10.77
C ILE A 160 15.02 -1.75 -10.32
N THR A 161 15.59 -2.43 -9.33
CA THR A 161 15.01 -3.65 -8.75
C THR A 161 13.67 -3.36 -8.05
N ALA A 162 13.58 -2.24 -7.31
CA ALA A 162 12.34 -1.79 -6.69
C ALA A 162 11.26 -1.45 -7.73
N ASP A 163 11.64 -0.76 -8.81
CA ASP A 163 10.74 -0.37 -9.90
C ASP A 163 10.17 -1.60 -10.62
N VAL A 164 11.01 -2.60 -10.93
CA VAL A 164 10.56 -3.85 -11.57
C VAL A 164 9.61 -4.61 -10.66
N TYR A 165 9.86 -4.63 -9.35
CA TYR A 165 8.98 -5.25 -8.36
C TYR A 165 7.59 -4.58 -8.33
N ALA A 166 7.55 -3.26 -8.22
CA ALA A 166 6.30 -2.50 -8.23
C ALA A 166 5.55 -2.66 -9.57
N ALA A 167 6.24 -2.44 -10.70
CA ALA A 167 5.68 -2.57 -12.04
C ALA A 167 5.11 -3.97 -12.33
N HIS A 168 5.60 -5.02 -11.68
CA HIS A 168 5.05 -6.37 -11.80
C HIS A 168 3.60 -6.47 -11.30
N THR A 169 3.14 -5.56 -10.45
CA THR A 169 1.77 -5.54 -9.91
C THR A 169 0.87 -4.47 -10.53
N GLN A 170 1.41 -3.65 -11.42
CA GLN A 170 0.72 -2.56 -12.10
C GLN A 170 0.14 -3.03 -13.45
N ARG A 171 -1.15 -2.76 -13.67
CA ARG A 171 -1.91 -3.19 -14.85
C ARG A 171 -2.66 -2.04 -15.48
N LYS A 172 -3.00 -2.21 -16.76
CA LYS A 172 -3.89 -1.31 -17.48
C LYS A 172 -5.30 -1.39 -16.87
N VAL A 173 -5.91 -0.24 -16.60
CA VAL A 173 -7.29 -0.16 -16.13
C VAL A 173 -8.24 -0.84 -17.13
N GLY A 174 -9.07 -1.76 -16.62
CA GLY A 174 -10.03 -2.52 -17.42
C GLY A 174 -9.44 -3.73 -18.16
N ASP A 175 -8.11 -3.90 -18.16
CA ASP A 175 -7.44 -5.08 -18.72
C ASP A 175 -6.28 -5.53 -17.82
N PRO A 176 -6.56 -6.36 -16.79
CA PRO A 176 -5.57 -6.80 -15.81
C PRO A 176 -4.53 -7.79 -16.39
N LYS A 177 -4.63 -8.17 -17.67
CA LYS A 177 -3.61 -9.00 -18.35
C LYS A 177 -2.49 -8.16 -18.96
N THR A 178 -2.75 -6.90 -19.24
CA THR A 178 -1.76 -5.99 -19.82
C THR A 178 -1.03 -5.23 -18.72
N PHE A 179 0.30 -5.32 -18.69
CA PHE A 179 1.13 -4.54 -17.78
C PHE A 179 1.04 -3.04 -18.10
N PHE A 180 0.95 -2.20 -17.07
CA PHE A 180 0.84 -0.76 -17.22
C PHE A 180 2.04 -0.17 -17.99
N ARG A 181 3.25 -0.66 -17.74
CA ARG A 181 4.48 -0.24 -18.45
C ARG A 181 4.42 -0.37 -19.97
N TYR A 182 3.58 -1.28 -20.50
CA TYR A 182 3.42 -1.45 -21.95
C TYR A 182 2.50 -0.39 -22.58
N THR A 183 1.84 0.42 -21.76
CA THR A 183 0.99 1.52 -22.23
C THR A 183 1.72 2.88 -22.25
N LEU A 184 2.90 2.95 -21.63
CA LEU A 184 3.67 4.19 -21.49
C LEU A 184 4.39 4.53 -22.80
N LYS A 185 4.28 5.80 -23.21
CA LYS A 185 4.99 6.36 -24.37
C LYS A 185 5.88 7.54 -23.99
N LYS A 186 5.57 8.21 -22.89
CA LYS A 186 6.30 9.36 -22.34
C LYS A 186 6.18 9.37 -20.82
N ASP A 187 7.11 10.05 -20.14
CA ASP A 187 7.18 10.06 -18.67
C ASP A 187 5.90 10.58 -17.99
N SER A 188 5.22 11.55 -18.62
CA SER A 188 3.95 12.07 -18.09
C SER A 188 2.83 11.01 -18.03
N ASP A 189 2.94 9.92 -18.78
CA ASP A 189 1.98 8.82 -18.75
C ASP A 189 2.01 8.04 -17.43
N LEU A 190 3.06 8.18 -16.61
CA LEU A 190 3.12 7.57 -15.27
C LEU A 190 2.04 8.11 -14.31
N ASN A 191 1.46 9.27 -14.62
CA ASN A 191 0.35 9.85 -13.86
C ASN A 191 -1.02 9.34 -14.32
N ASN A 192 -1.08 8.53 -15.37
CA ASN A 192 -2.34 7.95 -15.83
C ASN A 192 -2.88 6.96 -14.79
N PRO A 193 -4.22 6.76 -14.74
CA PRO A 193 -4.82 5.75 -13.88
C PRO A 193 -4.22 4.37 -14.12
N VAL A 194 -3.89 3.69 -13.02
CA VAL A 194 -3.32 2.34 -12.99
C VAL A 194 -4.20 1.44 -12.15
N GLN A 195 -4.36 0.19 -12.59
CA GLN A 195 -4.99 -0.84 -11.78
C GLN A 195 -3.91 -1.66 -11.08
N PHE A 196 -4.02 -1.83 -9.78
CA PHE A 196 -3.12 -2.67 -9.01
C PHE A 196 -3.70 -4.07 -8.82
N ILE A 197 -2.84 -5.08 -8.86
CA ILE A 197 -3.24 -6.46 -8.54
C ILE A 197 -2.38 -7.02 -7.40
N PRO A 198 -2.87 -8.02 -6.65
CA PRO A 198 -2.10 -8.69 -5.63
C PRO A 198 -0.93 -9.46 -6.24
N LEU A 199 0.25 -9.41 -5.61
CA LEU A 199 1.41 -10.24 -6.01
C LEU A 199 1.09 -11.74 -5.85
N ARG A 200 0.22 -12.09 -4.90
CA ARG A 200 -0.25 -13.46 -4.68
C ARG A 200 -1.26 -13.96 -5.73
N SER A 201 -1.65 -13.12 -6.70
CA SER A 201 -2.59 -13.53 -7.74
C SER A 201 -1.95 -14.50 -8.74
N GLY A 202 -2.04 -15.80 -8.46
CA GLY A 202 -1.47 -16.84 -9.33
C GLY A 202 -2.07 -16.84 -10.74
N SER A 203 -3.35 -16.49 -10.89
CA SER A 203 -4.01 -16.46 -12.20
C SER A 203 -3.49 -15.37 -13.12
N LEU A 204 -3.04 -14.24 -12.56
CA LEU A 204 -2.58 -13.05 -13.31
C LEU A 204 -1.05 -12.93 -13.38
N ASN A 205 -0.32 -13.41 -12.36
CA ASN A 205 1.14 -13.24 -12.29
C ASN A 205 1.92 -14.40 -12.91
N LYS A 206 1.29 -15.56 -13.12
CA LYS A 206 1.95 -16.72 -13.71
C LYS A 206 1.70 -16.78 -15.22
N THR A 207 2.77 -16.93 -15.99
CA THR A 207 2.73 -16.90 -17.46
C THR A 207 2.43 -18.26 -18.09
N SER A 208 2.82 -19.37 -17.44
CA SER A 208 2.58 -20.72 -17.98
C SER A 208 1.38 -21.39 -17.32
N ARG A 209 0.65 -22.21 -18.10
CA ARG A 209 -0.47 -23.02 -17.61
C ARG A 209 -0.01 -23.97 -16.50
N LEU A 210 1.15 -24.59 -16.69
CA LEU A 210 1.72 -25.48 -15.69
C LEU A 210 2.04 -24.72 -14.40
N ALA A 211 2.66 -23.52 -14.44
CA ALA A 211 2.93 -22.76 -13.23
C ALA A 211 1.65 -22.40 -12.45
N LYS A 212 0.55 -22.12 -13.15
CA LYS A 212 -0.77 -21.86 -12.53
C LYS A 212 -1.28 -23.06 -11.75
N LEU A 213 -1.05 -24.27 -12.27
CA LEU A 213 -1.44 -25.53 -11.64
C LEU A 213 -0.41 -26.02 -10.60
N ALA A 214 0.88 -25.76 -10.85
CA ALA A 214 2.03 -26.37 -10.18
C ALA A 214 2.54 -25.61 -8.96
N ASP A 215 1.66 -24.94 -8.23
CA ASP A 215 2.07 -24.26 -7.01
C ASP A 215 2.57 -25.24 -5.93
N VAL A 216 2.95 -24.74 -4.75
CA VAL A 216 3.40 -25.54 -3.60
C VAL A 216 2.54 -26.79 -3.36
N GLU A 217 1.22 -26.67 -3.58
CA GLU A 217 0.26 -27.76 -3.45
C GLU A 217 0.43 -28.88 -4.47
N LEU A 218 0.88 -28.62 -5.70
CA LEU A 218 1.11 -29.71 -6.67
C LEU A 218 2.30 -30.56 -6.25
N LYS A 219 3.41 -29.95 -5.80
CA LYS A 219 4.56 -30.72 -5.31
C LYS A 219 4.22 -31.53 -4.07
N ARG A 220 3.41 -30.95 -3.16
CA ARG A 220 2.91 -31.66 -1.97
C ARG A 220 1.97 -32.81 -2.36
N GLY A 221 1.06 -32.55 -3.30
CA GLY A 221 0.15 -33.54 -3.86
C GLY A 221 0.89 -34.70 -4.54
N ILE A 222 1.87 -34.42 -5.40
CA ILE A 222 2.70 -35.44 -6.07
C ILE A 222 3.48 -36.26 -5.02
N ARG A 223 4.12 -35.62 -4.03
CA ARG A 223 4.82 -36.35 -2.96
C ARG A 223 3.88 -37.24 -2.15
N SER A 224 2.69 -36.75 -1.84
CA SER A 224 1.67 -37.53 -1.13
C SER A 224 1.20 -38.71 -1.98
N ALA A 225 0.95 -38.50 -3.26
CA ALA A 225 0.49 -39.53 -4.19
C ALA A 225 1.55 -40.63 -4.44
N LEU A 226 2.84 -40.28 -4.45
CA LEU A 226 3.93 -41.24 -4.59
C LEU A 226 4.17 -42.10 -3.34
N GLN A 227 3.66 -41.68 -2.18
CA GLN A 227 3.84 -42.40 -0.91
C GLN A 227 2.68 -43.34 -0.57
N VAL A 228 1.57 -43.25 -1.29
CA VAL A 228 0.35 -43.99 -0.99
C VAL A 228 -0.15 -44.65 -2.27
N ASP A 229 -0.10 -45.98 -2.32
CA ASP A 229 -0.75 -46.71 -3.41
C ASP A 229 -2.28 -46.54 -3.29
N PRO A 230 -2.97 -46.19 -4.39
CA PRO A 230 -4.41 -46.00 -4.37
C PRO A 230 -5.12 -47.34 -4.14
N VAL A 231 -5.99 -47.39 -3.13
CA VAL A 231 -6.83 -48.58 -2.83
C VAL A 231 -7.90 -48.79 -3.91
N ARG A 232 -8.32 -47.71 -4.58
CA ARG A 232 -9.25 -47.68 -5.71
C ARG A 232 -9.04 -46.38 -6.48
N ALA A 233 -9.07 -46.43 -7.80
CA ALA A 233 -8.99 -45.23 -8.63
C ALA A 233 -10.25 -44.37 -8.50
N GLU A 234 -10.09 -43.08 -8.24
CA GLU A 234 -11.18 -42.11 -8.21
C GLU A 234 -11.60 -41.71 -9.64
N PRO A 235 -12.87 -41.35 -9.91
CA PRO A 235 -13.33 -40.99 -11.26
C PRO A 235 -12.55 -39.85 -11.93
N LEU A 236 -11.96 -38.95 -11.12
CA LEU A 236 -11.07 -37.89 -11.62
C LEU A 236 -9.71 -38.43 -12.07
N GLU A 237 -9.19 -39.46 -11.41
CA GLU A 237 -7.95 -40.14 -11.83
C GLU A 237 -8.17 -40.85 -13.18
N ASP A 238 -9.34 -41.46 -13.39
CA ASP A 238 -9.72 -42.04 -14.68
C ASP A 238 -9.82 -40.98 -15.80
N LEU A 239 -10.15 -39.73 -15.48
CA LEU A 239 -10.28 -38.63 -16.44
C LEU A 239 -8.91 -38.00 -16.79
N PHE A 240 -7.95 -37.98 -15.84
CA PHE A 240 -6.68 -37.27 -15.98
C PHE A 240 -5.45 -38.18 -16.16
N MET A 241 -5.55 -39.47 -15.86
CA MET A 241 -4.45 -40.45 -15.93
C MET A 241 -4.67 -41.61 -16.92
N ARG A 242 -5.76 -41.58 -17.70
CA ARG A 242 -5.94 -42.44 -18.89
C ARG A 242 -5.51 -41.75 -20.17
#